data_AF-A0A0C2CHT6-F1
#
_entry.id   AF-A0A0C2CHT6-F1
#
_cell.length_a   1.000
_cell.length_b   1.000
_cell.length_c   1.000
_cell.angle_alpha   90.00
_cell.angle_beta   90.00
_cell.angle_gamma   90.00
#
_symmetry.space_group_name_H-M   'P 1'
#
loop_
_entity.id
_entity.type
_entity.pdbx_description
1 polymer ?
#
loop_
_entity_poly.entity_id
_entity_poly.type
_entity_poly.pdbx_seq_one_letter_code
_entity_poly.pdbx_strand_id
1 'polypeptide(L)'
;MTENREVEALPGIGFDEILWDNDCSALLEVIIDEIDKIERYLTQTEITSCVDGCFLNANPLYAVPVLVSCLNSRQNADRIIFWLTSCLRENLCQTFKDSIRPNTDDFLHQSYVQFVSSLMFIREKASNVTTKVNAIHSSSNSLAVIENTFCSAICNCLRYVYDLVTSEKDVDLRVISLLVAKSRTVVVQDSTLLHYIVRWLCSQEESPVWDRIAQRVFTDESVGSRDAEALITAVALCASSAKDLMRCFGFTIRRNSVIRRVCCTKLFLQRVCDPATVLLVAQYLHTAATPEIFLQTIEELHVNDCLNLKKRCFGFTIRRNPVIRRVCCTKLFLQRVCDPATVRFVAEYLHTAAFPEIYLQTIEAVVSVWSDPAHVRYVAVEQQMHLTRVVLALGRWINELKIPNAWQKLFDLAIQGVEQRLANPDAVIRQSGMFVGETFSMWMGGERLEFEFQNDNWLDEMQGIRDGKVDEDKNPITVVQLEPVLDAVDMQMPTSSSSAVNSQPIDSDDEEDFKAYDVPESERSVETVSMISTYFQSINFEITNSQL
;
A
#
# COMPACT_ATOMS: atom_id res chain seq x y z
N MET A 1 -62.44 -58.83 14.25
CA MET A 1 -62.75 -57.60 15.01
C MET A 1 -61.43 -57.07 15.52
N THR A 2 -60.78 -56.26 14.71
CA THR A 2 -59.50 -55.61 15.01
C THR A 2 -59.76 -54.12 14.79
N GLU A 3 -59.75 -53.38 15.91
CA GLU A 3 -59.94 -51.94 15.96
C GLU A 3 -58.85 -51.23 15.15
N ASN A 4 -59.30 -50.50 14.13
CA ASN A 4 -58.55 -49.43 13.51
C ASN A 4 -58.39 -48.30 14.54
N ARG A 5 -57.17 -48.07 15.02
CA ARG A 5 -56.80 -46.77 15.57
C ARG A 5 -56.39 -45.88 14.42
N GLU A 6 -57.22 -44.88 14.16
CA GLU A 6 -56.92 -43.74 13.31
C GLU A 6 -55.61 -43.09 13.78
N VAL A 7 -54.62 -43.11 12.90
CA VAL A 7 -53.47 -42.22 12.97
C VAL A 7 -53.96 -40.90 12.39
N GLU A 8 -54.17 -39.90 13.26
CA GLU A 8 -54.39 -38.53 12.82
C GLU A 8 -53.18 -38.11 11.98
N ALA A 9 -53.42 -37.96 10.68
CA ALA A 9 -52.47 -37.42 9.73
C ALA A 9 -52.15 -35.98 10.12
N LEU A 10 -50.87 -35.71 10.38
CA LEU A 10 -50.36 -34.33 10.35
C LEU A 10 -50.72 -33.70 9.00
N PRO A 11 -51.13 -32.41 8.97
CA PRO A 11 -51.50 -31.76 7.72
C PRO A 11 -50.30 -31.79 6.77
N GLY A 12 -50.51 -32.33 5.57
CA GLY A 12 -49.50 -32.35 4.52
C GLY A 12 -49.11 -30.93 4.14
N ILE A 13 -47.98 -30.46 4.67
CA ILE A 13 -47.29 -29.28 4.14
C ILE A 13 -46.68 -29.76 2.82
N GLY A 14 -47.28 -29.34 1.70
CA GLY A 14 -46.67 -29.53 0.39
C GLY A 14 -45.40 -28.69 0.32
N PHE A 15 -44.23 -29.34 0.38
CA PHE A 15 -42.94 -28.66 0.31
C PHE A 15 -42.72 -27.90 -1.02
N ASP A 16 -43.53 -28.18 -2.05
CA ASP A 16 -43.54 -27.49 -3.34
C ASP A 16 -44.17 -26.08 -3.30
N GLU A 17 -44.90 -25.72 -2.24
CA GLU A 17 -45.51 -24.38 -2.09
C GLU A 17 -44.60 -23.37 -1.35
N ILE A 18 -43.44 -23.81 -0.86
CA ILE A 18 -42.52 -22.94 -0.11
C ILE A 18 -41.72 -22.08 -1.09
N LEU A 19 -41.82 -20.76 -0.93
CA LEU A 19 -40.95 -19.79 -1.62
C LEU A 19 -39.54 -19.83 -1.02
N TRP A 20 -38.73 -20.79 -1.48
CA TRP A 20 -37.35 -20.99 -1.04
C TRP A 20 -36.40 -19.80 -1.30
N ASP A 21 -36.85 -18.83 -2.11
CA ASP A 21 -36.19 -17.54 -2.36
C ASP A 21 -36.30 -16.56 -1.17
N ASN A 22 -37.27 -16.78 -0.27
CA ASN A 22 -37.51 -15.97 0.93
C ASN A 22 -36.78 -16.54 2.16
N ASP A 23 -36.86 -15.81 3.28
CA ASP A 23 -36.28 -16.24 4.56
C ASP A 23 -36.94 -17.55 5.03
N CYS A 24 -36.20 -18.65 4.87
CA CYS A 24 -36.58 -20.00 5.28
C CYS A 24 -35.83 -20.45 6.54
N SER A 25 -35.11 -19.55 7.22
CA SER A 25 -34.17 -19.90 8.30
C SER A 25 -34.84 -20.70 9.43
N ALA A 26 -35.99 -20.24 9.92
CA ALA A 26 -36.73 -20.90 11.01
C ALA A 26 -37.22 -22.31 10.62
N LEU A 27 -37.63 -22.51 9.37
CA LEU A 27 -38.05 -23.82 8.89
C LEU A 27 -36.85 -24.78 8.83
N LEU A 28 -35.72 -24.31 8.30
CA LEU A 28 -34.49 -25.11 8.20
C LEU A 28 -33.95 -25.48 9.59
N GLU A 29 -33.99 -24.57 10.56
CA GLU A 29 -33.61 -24.84 11.95
C GLU A 29 -34.46 -25.97 12.55
N VAL A 30 -35.79 -25.90 12.40
CA VAL A 30 -36.69 -26.95 12.89
C VAL A 30 -36.39 -28.29 12.24
N ILE A 31 -36.13 -28.32 10.93
CA ILE A 31 -35.78 -29.56 10.22
C ILE A 31 -34.48 -30.16 10.76
N ILE A 32 -33.47 -29.32 11.05
CA ILE A 32 -32.17 -29.78 11.58
C ILE A 32 -32.33 -30.32 13.01
N ASP A 33 -33.05 -29.60 13.87
CA ASP A 33 -33.25 -29.99 15.27
C ASP A 33 -34.04 -31.30 15.40
N GLU A 34 -34.94 -31.57 14.46
CA GLU A 34 -35.85 -32.71 14.48
C GLU A 34 -35.44 -33.85 13.55
N ILE A 35 -34.27 -33.78 12.91
CA ILE A 35 -33.84 -34.75 11.88
C ILE A 35 -33.83 -36.20 12.40
N ASP A 36 -33.38 -36.43 13.63
CA ASP A 36 -33.35 -37.77 14.23
C ASP A 36 -34.76 -38.35 14.45
N LYS A 37 -35.78 -37.49 14.60
CA LYS A 37 -37.18 -37.92 14.67
C LYS A 37 -37.71 -38.15 13.26
N ILE A 38 -37.45 -37.23 12.33
CA ILE A 38 -37.86 -37.32 10.92
C ILE A 38 -37.35 -38.62 10.28
N GLU A 39 -36.10 -39.00 10.53
CA GLU A 39 -35.48 -40.23 10.01
C GLU A 39 -36.16 -41.52 10.50
N ARG A 40 -36.89 -41.47 11.62
CA ARG A 40 -37.64 -42.64 12.13
C ARG A 40 -38.98 -42.83 11.44
N TYR A 41 -39.52 -41.77 10.83
CA TYR A 41 -40.85 -41.78 10.22
C TYR A 41 -40.81 -41.82 8.69
N LEU A 42 -39.70 -41.42 8.07
CA LEU A 42 -39.56 -41.37 6.62
C LEU A 42 -38.62 -42.47 6.09
N THR A 43 -38.92 -42.96 4.89
CA THR A 43 -38.01 -43.82 4.13
C THR A 43 -36.82 -43.01 3.62
N GLN A 44 -35.70 -43.68 3.32
CA GLN A 44 -34.52 -43.02 2.74
C GLN A 44 -34.85 -42.24 1.45
N THR A 45 -35.76 -42.76 0.63
CA THR A 45 -36.24 -42.08 -0.58
C THR A 45 -37.01 -40.81 -0.28
N GLU A 46 -37.90 -40.83 0.71
CA GLU A 46 -38.67 -39.65 1.14
C GLU A 46 -37.77 -38.61 1.81
N ILE A 47 -36.80 -39.06 2.60
CA ILE A 47 -35.77 -38.21 3.18
C ILE A 47 -35.00 -37.47 2.08
N THR A 48 -34.57 -38.18 1.03
CA THR A 48 -33.83 -37.56 -0.08
C THR A 48 -34.71 -36.65 -0.94
N SER A 49 -35.98 -37.00 -1.20
CA SER A 49 -36.86 -36.14 -1.99
C SER A 49 -37.38 -34.92 -1.23
N CYS A 50 -37.71 -35.07 0.05
CA CYS A 50 -38.37 -34.03 0.85
C CYS A 50 -37.37 -33.23 1.67
N VAL A 51 -36.53 -33.88 2.47
CA VAL A 51 -35.61 -33.17 3.40
C VAL A 51 -34.41 -32.63 2.65
N ASP A 52 -33.68 -33.48 1.92
CA ASP A 52 -32.49 -33.02 1.18
C ASP A 52 -32.90 -32.01 0.08
N GLY A 53 -34.09 -32.18 -0.50
CA GLY A 53 -34.69 -31.25 -1.46
C GLY A 53 -34.92 -29.84 -0.90
N CYS A 54 -35.28 -29.71 0.38
CA CYS A 54 -35.41 -28.40 1.04
C CYS A 54 -34.09 -27.62 0.99
N PHE A 55 -32.98 -28.26 1.38
CA PHE A 55 -31.66 -27.62 1.40
C PHE A 55 -31.08 -27.42 0.00
N LEU A 56 -31.41 -28.29 -0.95
CA LEU A 56 -31.01 -28.15 -2.35
C LEU A 56 -31.62 -26.89 -2.99
N ASN A 57 -32.88 -26.59 -2.67
CA ASN A 57 -33.61 -25.47 -3.26
C ASN A 57 -33.53 -24.17 -2.43
N ALA A 58 -33.12 -24.26 -1.15
CA ALA A 58 -33.03 -23.09 -0.28
C ALA A 58 -32.00 -22.06 -0.78
N ASN A 59 -32.34 -20.78 -0.65
CA ASN A 59 -31.43 -19.68 -0.94
C ASN A 59 -30.25 -19.69 0.06
N PRO A 60 -28.99 -19.79 -0.42
CA PRO A 60 -27.79 -19.77 0.40
C PRO A 60 -27.70 -18.60 1.38
N LEU A 61 -28.29 -17.44 1.05
CA LEU A 61 -28.35 -16.26 1.92
C LEU A 61 -28.87 -16.60 3.32
N TYR A 62 -29.89 -17.47 3.40
CA TYR A 62 -30.57 -17.86 4.64
C TYR A 62 -30.12 -19.25 5.11
N ALA A 63 -29.91 -20.19 4.18
CA ALA A 63 -29.56 -21.56 4.53
C ALA A 63 -28.15 -21.70 5.12
N VAL A 64 -27.16 -20.98 4.58
CA VAL A 64 -25.76 -21.12 5.02
C VAL A 64 -25.56 -20.66 6.46
N PRO A 65 -26.06 -19.50 6.93
CA PRO A 65 -25.95 -19.12 8.34
C PRO A 65 -26.48 -20.17 9.30
N VAL A 66 -27.64 -20.77 9.00
CA VAL A 66 -28.28 -21.82 9.79
C VAL A 66 -27.44 -23.10 9.80
N LEU A 67 -27.05 -23.59 8.62
CA LEU A 67 -26.25 -24.82 8.53
C LEU A 67 -24.88 -24.65 9.22
N VAL A 68 -24.23 -23.49 9.05
CA VAL A 68 -22.94 -23.19 9.69
C VAL A 68 -23.09 -23.02 11.19
N SER A 69 -24.20 -22.47 11.72
CA SER A 69 -24.44 -22.40 13.17
C SER A 69 -24.58 -23.80 13.78
N CYS A 70 -25.25 -24.71 13.06
CA CYS A 70 -25.52 -26.09 13.46
C CYS A 70 -24.31 -27.03 13.34
N LEU A 71 -23.28 -26.68 12.55
CA LEU A 71 -22.02 -27.45 12.47
C LEU A 71 -21.29 -27.64 13.82
N ASN A 72 -21.75 -26.99 14.91
CA ASN A 72 -21.21 -27.23 16.24
C ASN A 72 -21.70 -28.55 16.88
N SER A 73 -22.82 -29.13 16.43
CA SER A 73 -23.34 -30.40 16.95
C SER A 73 -22.57 -31.59 16.36
N ARG A 74 -22.18 -32.55 17.21
CA ARG A 74 -21.52 -33.79 16.75
C ARG A 74 -22.47 -34.71 15.98
N GLN A 75 -23.75 -34.66 16.34
CA GLN A 75 -24.80 -35.39 15.65
C GLN A 75 -25.11 -34.63 14.35
N ASN A 76 -25.15 -35.36 13.23
CA ASN A 76 -25.54 -34.88 11.90
C ASN A 76 -24.53 -34.01 11.12
N ALA A 77 -23.28 -33.91 11.58
CA ALA A 77 -22.26 -33.11 10.90
C ALA A 77 -22.00 -33.50 9.44
N ASP A 78 -21.89 -34.80 9.12
CA ASP A 78 -21.71 -35.26 7.74
C ASP A 78 -22.88 -34.85 6.85
N ARG A 79 -24.10 -34.89 7.41
CA ARG A 79 -25.33 -34.52 6.73
C ARG A 79 -25.45 -33.01 6.52
N ILE A 80 -25.06 -32.22 7.52
CA ILE A 80 -24.98 -30.76 7.41
C ILE A 80 -23.94 -30.35 6.37
N ILE A 81 -22.76 -30.99 6.34
CA ILE A 81 -21.74 -30.77 5.30
C ILE A 81 -22.28 -31.13 3.92
N PHE A 82 -23.04 -32.22 3.80
CA PHE A 82 -23.70 -32.59 2.55
C PHE A 82 -24.71 -31.52 2.10
N TRP A 83 -25.60 -31.06 2.98
CA TRP A 83 -26.56 -30.00 2.67
C TRP A 83 -25.88 -28.67 2.32
N LEU A 84 -24.82 -28.28 3.03
CA LEU A 84 -24.00 -27.12 2.69
C LEU A 84 -23.41 -27.25 1.28
N THR A 85 -22.83 -28.41 0.97
CA THR A 85 -22.21 -28.66 -0.34
C THR A 85 -23.24 -28.57 -1.46
N SER A 86 -24.42 -29.16 -1.27
CA SER A 86 -25.51 -29.16 -2.25
C SER A 86 -26.12 -27.77 -2.45
N CYS A 87 -26.47 -27.08 -1.36
CA CYS A 87 -27.03 -25.73 -1.39
C CYS A 87 -26.10 -24.74 -2.09
N LEU A 88 -24.80 -24.77 -1.75
CA LEU A 88 -23.81 -23.90 -2.38
C LEU A 88 -23.59 -24.24 -3.85
N ARG A 89 -23.59 -25.52 -4.21
CA ARG A 89 -23.37 -25.95 -5.60
C ARG A 89 -24.46 -25.45 -6.53
N GLU A 90 -25.72 -25.55 -6.13
CA GLU A 90 -26.85 -25.20 -6.99
C GLU A 90 -27.11 -23.69 -7.03
N ASN A 91 -27.12 -23.02 -5.87
CA ASN A 91 -27.74 -21.69 -5.77
C ASN A 91 -26.75 -20.53 -5.53
N LEU A 92 -25.49 -20.80 -5.16
CA LEU A 92 -24.56 -19.74 -4.74
C LEU A 92 -24.32 -18.68 -5.82
N CYS A 93 -24.16 -19.12 -7.07
CA CYS A 93 -23.96 -18.22 -8.20
C CYS A 93 -25.13 -17.24 -8.34
N GLN A 94 -26.36 -17.72 -8.17
CA GLN A 94 -27.57 -16.90 -8.25
C GLN A 94 -27.65 -15.94 -7.07
N THR A 95 -27.39 -16.40 -5.84
CA THR A 95 -27.33 -15.53 -4.64
C THR A 95 -26.35 -14.37 -4.80
N PHE A 96 -25.17 -14.61 -5.39
CA PHE A 96 -24.21 -13.54 -5.69
C PHE A 96 -24.71 -12.61 -6.79
N LYS A 97 -25.37 -13.11 -7.84
CA LYS A 97 -25.99 -12.25 -8.86
C LYS A 97 -27.06 -11.33 -8.28
N ASP A 98 -27.88 -11.85 -7.36
CA ASP A 98 -28.92 -11.07 -6.70
C ASP A 98 -28.34 -9.99 -5.76
N SER A 99 -27.15 -10.23 -5.20
CA SER A 99 -26.45 -9.24 -4.36
C SER A 99 -25.97 -7.99 -5.10
N ILE A 100 -25.97 -8.01 -6.44
CA ILE A 100 -25.48 -6.91 -7.28
C ILE A 100 -26.56 -5.86 -7.58
N ARG A 101 -27.81 -6.15 -7.20
CA ARG A 101 -28.94 -5.25 -7.50
C ARG A 101 -28.72 -3.88 -6.83
N PRO A 102 -28.89 -2.78 -7.58
CA PRO A 102 -28.76 -1.44 -7.01
C PRO A 102 -29.85 -1.21 -5.95
N ASN A 103 -29.55 -0.36 -4.96
CA ASN A 103 -30.46 0.00 -3.86
C ASN A 103 -30.88 -1.18 -2.95
N THR A 104 -29.94 -2.09 -2.67
CA THR A 104 -30.13 -3.09 -1.61
C THR A 104 -30.34 -2.36 -0.27
N ASP A 105 -31.46 -2.64 0.40
CA ASP A 105 -31.79 -2.04 1.69
C ASP A 105 -30.83 -2.52 2.79
N ASP A 106 -30.75 -1.77 3.89
CA ASP A 106 -29.79 -2.04 4.98
C ASP A 106 -30.05 -3.37 5.68
N PHE A 107 -31.30 -3.85 5.72
CA PHE A 107 -31.65 -5.12 6.33
C PHE A 107 -31.15 -6.30 5.50
N LEU A 108 -31.42 -6.29 4.19
CA LEU A 108 -30.93 -7.28 3.25
C LEU A 108 -29.40 -7.25 3.17
N HIS A 109 -28.80 -6.06 3.21
CA HIS A 109 -27.34 -5.92 3.29
C HIS A 109 -26.79 -6.61 4.55
N GLN A 110 -27.43 -6.44 5.71
CA GLN A 110 -27.02 -7.10 6.95
C GLN A 110 -27.13 -8.63 6.86
N SER A 111 -28.16 -9.16 6.19
CA SER A 111 -28.27 -10.60 5.90
C SER A 111 -27.09 -11.08 5.05
N TYR A 112 -26.67 -10.31 4.04
CA TYR A 112 -25.47 -10.62 3.26
C TYR A 112 -24.18 -10.56 4.09
N VAL A 113 -24.05 -9.64 5.05
CA VAL A 113 -22.91 -9.59 5.97
C VAL A 113 -22.83 -10.86 6.82
N GLN A 114 -23.96 -11.32 7.37
CA GLN A 114 -24.03 -12.56 8.15
C GLN A 114 -23.73 -13.79 7.28
N PHE A 115 -24.26 -13.82 6.07
CA PHE A 115 -23.98 -14.85 5.08
C PHE A 115 -22.49 -14.93 4.73
N VAL A 116 -21.86 -13.82 4.36
CA VAL A 116 -20.42 -13.75 4.07
C VAL A 116 -19.59 -14.23 5.27
N SER A 117 -19.95 -13.78 6.47
CA SER A 117 -19.27 -14.23 7.69
C SER A 117 -19.37 -15.74 7.88
N SER A 118 -20.57 -16.30 7.67
CA SER A 118 -20.83 -17.74 7.78
C SER A 118 -20.03 -18.55 6.75
N LEU A 119 -19.92 -18.06 5.52
CA LEU A 119 -19.07 -18.68 4.49
C LEU A 119 -17.61 -18.82 4.94
N MET A 120 -17.06 -17.79 5.60
CA MET A 120 -15.67 -17.80 6.06
C MET A 120 -15.43 -18.80 7.20
N PHE A 121 -16.45 -19.10 7.99
CA PHE A 121 -16.36 -20.05 9.10
C PHE A 121 -16.59 -21.51 8.70
N ILE A 122 -17.03 -21.81 7.47
CA ILE A 122 -17.31 -23.19 7.03
C ILE A 122 -16.09 -24.09 7.25
N ARG A 123 -14.91 -23.67 6.77
CA ARG A 123 -13.70 -24.49 6.85
C ARG A 123 -13.26 -24.72 8.29
N GLU A 124 -13.28 -23.68 9.11
CA GLU A 124 -12.92 -23.76 10.53
C GLU A 124 -13.87 -24.71 11.28
N LYS A 125 -15.18 -24.51 11.12
CA LYS A 125 -16.18 -25.36 11.79
C LYS A 125 -16.13 -26.80 11.31
N ALA A 126 -16.03 -27.04 10.00
CA ALA A 126 -15.89 -28.38 9.46
C ALA A 126 -14.61 -29.08 9.96
N SER A 127 -13.49 -28.35 10.10
CA SER A 127 -12.23 -28.88 10.66
C SER A 127 -12.36 -29.21 12.16
N ASN A 128 -13.02 -28.34 12.93
CA ASN A 128 -13.30 -28.55 14.35
C ASN A 128 -14.18 -29.77 14.62
N VAL A 129 -15.08 -30.10 13.70
CA VAL A 129 -15.86 -31.34 13.80
C VAL A 129 -15.03 -32.55 13.41
N THR A 130 -14.29 -32.47 12.31
CA THR A 130 -13.46 -33.58 11.80
C THR A 130 -12.44 -34.04 12.86
N THR A 131 -11.76 -33.10 13.53
CA THR A 131 -10.80 -33.39 14.60
C THR A 131 -11.42 -34.06 15.82
N LYS A 132 -12.70 -33.82 16.11
CA LYS A 132 -13.42 -34.43 17.23
C LYS A 132 -13.96 -35.83 16.91
N VAL A 133 -14.13 -36.19 15.64
CA VAL A 133 -14.85 -37.40 15.20
C VAL A 133 -13.91 -38.50 14.68
N ASN A 134 -12.60 -38.25 14.50
CA ASN A 134 -11.66 -39.18 13.86
C ASN A 134 -12.10 -39.64 12.45
N ALA A 135 -13.02 -38.91 11.80
CA ALA A 135 -13.50 -39.20 10.46
C ALA A 135 -12.59 -38.54 9.42
N ILE A 136 -11.48 -39.19 9.08
CA ILE A 136 -10.36 -38.57 8.35
C ILE A 136 -10.62 -38.43 6.83
N HIS A 137 -11.64 -39.09 6.25
CA HIS A 137 -11.69 -39.29 4.80
C HIS A 137 -12.88 -38.66 4.01
N SER A 138 -14.01 -38.33 4.63
CA SER A 138 -15.18 -37.77 3.91
C SER A 138 -15.17 -36.24 3.77
N SER A 139 -14.73 -35.52 4.82
CA SER A 139 -14.88 -34.06 4.91
C SER A 139 -13.93 -33.27 3.99
N SER A 140 -12.75 -33.82 3.69
CA SER A 140 -11.75 -33.14 2.83
C SER A 140 -12.23 -32.96 1.39
N ASN A 141 -12.98 -33.92 0.84
CA ASN A 141 -13.47 -33.84 -0.53
C ASN A 141 -14.62 -32.83 -0.66
N SER A 142 -15.54 -32.80 0.31
CA SER A 142 -16.65 -31.84 0.32
C SER A 142 -16.16 -30.41 0.48
N LEU A 143 -15.15 -30.16 1.32
CA LEU A 143 -14.54 -28.84 1.45
C LEU A 143 -13.89 -28.36 0.15
N ALA A 144 -13.15 -29.24 -0.55
CA ALA A 144 -12.57 -28.90 -1.84
C ALA A 144 -13.64 -28.57 -2.90
N VAL A 145 -14.79 -29.27 -2.87
CA VAL A 145 -15.94 -28.93 -3.73
C VAL A 145 -16.46 -27.52 -3.40
N ILE A 146 -16.70 -27.23 -2.11
CA ILE A 146 -17.19 -25.92 -1.67
C ILE A 146 -16.24 -24.80 -2.11
N GLU A 147 -14.95 -24.99 -1.91
CA GLU A 147 -13.90 -24.03 -2.30
C GLU A 147 -13.89 -23.78 -3.82
N ASN A 148 -13.98 -24.83 -4.64
CA ASN A 148 -14.07 -24.69 -6.09
C ASN A 148 -15.37 -24.00 -6.54
N THR A 149 -16.47 -24.26 -5.84
CA THR A 149 -17.75 -23.57 -6.06
C THR A 149 -17.64 -22.08 -5.75
N PHE A 150 -16.88 -21.67 -4.73
CA PHE A 150 -16.62 -20.24 -4.47
C PHE A 150 -15.91 -19.57 -5.64
N CYS A 151 -14.82 -20.17 -6.13
CA CYS A 151 -14.08 -19.65 -7.26
C CYS A 151 -14.96 -19.47 -8.50
N SER A 152 -15.73 -20.51 -8.86
CA SER A 152 -16.58 -20.45 -10.05
C SER A 152 -17.76 -19.48 -9.91
N ALA A 153 -18.40 -19.43 -8.73
CA ALA A 153 -19.50 -18.52 -8.45
C ALA A 153 -19.06 -17.05 -8.51
N ILE A 154 -17.92 -16.70 -7.91
CA ILE A 154 -17.38 -15.33 -7.95
C ILE A 154 -17.03 -14.93 -9.38
N CYS A 155 -16.33 -15.78 -10.15
CA CYS A 155 -15.99 -15.47 -11.54
C CYS A 155 -17.24 -15.29 -12.42
N ASN A 156 -18.26 -16.13 -12.24
CA ASN A 156 -19.52 -16.02 -13.00
C ASN A 156 -20.32 -14.78 -12.60
N CYS A 157 -20.32 -14.44 -11.30
CA CYS A 157 -20.89 -13.20 -10.79
C CYS A 157 -20.21 -11.97 -11.42
N LEU A 158 -18.87 -11.91 -11.45
CA LEU A 158 -18.13 -10.80 -12.06
C LEU A 158 -18.33 -10.69 -13.58
N ARG A 159 -18.48 -11.82 -14.29
CA ARG A 159 -18.91 -11.81 -15.71
C ARG A 159 -20.31 -11.23 -15.87
N TYR A 160 -21.24 -11.61 -15.01
CA TYR A 160 -22.58 -11.05 -15.03
C TYR A 160 -22.57 -9.52 -14.76
N VAL A 161 -21.72 -9.04 -13.84
CA VAL A 161 -21.48 -7.60 -13.64
C VAL A 161 -21.01 -6.94 -14.93
N TYR A 162 -20.05 -7.55 -15.64
CA TYR A 162 -19.55 -7.03 -16.91
C TYR A 162 -20.67 -6.89 -17.95
N ASP A 163 -21.52 -7.90 -18.09
CA ASP A 163 -22.65 -7.88 -19.03
C ASP A 163 -23.66 -6.77 -18.67
N LEU A 164 -23.95 -6.59 -17.38
CA LEU A 164 -24.83 -5.53 -16.89
C LEU A 164 -24.25 -4.13 -17.15
N VAL A 165 -22.97 -3.90 -16.81
CA VAL A 165 -22.32 -2.60 -16.98
C VAL A 165 -22.16 -2.26 -18.46
N THR A 166 -21.86 -3.24 -19.30
CA THR A 166 -21.80 -3.06 -20.77
C THR A 166 -23.18 -2.74 -21.34
N SER A 167 -24.25 -3.21 -20.70
CA SER A 167 -25.63 -2.88 -21.00
C SER A 167 -26.11 -1.59 -20.30
N GLU A 168 -25.19 -0.75 -19.82
CA GLU A 168 -25.45 0.52 -19.14
C GLU A 168 -26.33 0.42 -17.87
N LYS A 169 -26.36 -0.76 -17.24
CA LYS A 169 -27.07 -0.95 -15.97
C LYS A 169 -26.13 -0.67 -14.80
N ASP A 170 -26.66 0.01 -13.78
CA ASP A 170 -25.93 0.22 -12.54
C ASP A 170 -25.88 -1.06 -11.69
N VAL A 171 -24.81 -1.19 -10.93
CA VAL A 171 -24.45 -2.38 -10.16
C VAL A 171 -23.92 -1.97 -8.80
N ASP A 172 -24.33 -2.69 -7.76
CA ASP A 172 -23.77 -2.59 -6.42
C ASP A 172 -22.76 -3.72 -6.20
N LEU A 173 -21.54 -3.41 -5.74
CA LEU A 173 -20.50 -4.41 -5.51
C LEU A 173 -20.13 -4.55 -4.04
N ARG A 174 -20.80 -3.84 -3.11
CA ARG A 174 -20.45 -3.82 -1.68
C ARG A 174 -20.35 -5.23 -1.08
N VAL A 175 -21.29 -6.11 -1.39
CA VAL A 175 -21.31 -7.50 -0.90
C VAL A 175 -20.12 -8.30 -1.44
N ILE A 176 -19.79 -8.14 -2.72
CA ILE A 176 -18.66 -8.83 -3.35
C ILE A 176 -17.33 -8.30 -2.81
N SER A 177 -17.19 -6.98 -2.66
CA SER A 177 -16.01 -6.35 -2.05
C SER A 177 -15.80 -6.83 -0.61
N LEU A 178 -16.88 -6.92 0.18
CA LEU A 178 -16.82 -7.48 1.54
C LEU A 178 -16.40 -8.96 1.54
N LEU A 179 -16.98 -9.77 0.65
CA LEU A 179 -16.62 -11.18 0.51
C LEU A 179 -15.14 -11.34 0.19
N VAL A 180 -14.61 -10.58 -0.77
CA VAL A 180 -13.19 -10.61 -1.15
C VAL A 180 -12.30 -10.14 0.01
N ALA A 181 -12.70 -9.09 0.72
CA ALA A 181 -11.96 -8.59 1.88
C ALA A 181 -11.87 -9.62 3.01
N LYS A 182 -12.99 -10.27 3.36
CA LYS A 182 -13.07 -11.27 4.44
C LYS A 182 -12.43 -12.60 4.06
N SER A 183 -12.51 -12.98 2.77
CA SER A 183 -11.99 -14.25 2.27
C SER A 183 -10.51 -14.25 1.86
N ARG A 184 -9.80 -13.15 2.08
CA ARG A 184 -8.40 -12.97 1.65
C ARG A 184 -7.42 -14.05 2.11
N THR A 185 -7.68 -14.70 3.24
CA THR A 185 -6.84 -15.77 3.81
C THR A 185 -7.42 -17.17 3.61
N VAL A 186 -8.60 -17.30 2.99
CA VAL A 186 -9.19 -18.62 2.72
C VAL A 186 -8.30 -19.32 1.71
N VAL A 187 -7.76 -20.48 2.10
CA VAL A 187 -6.94 -21.30 1.21
C VAL A 187 -7.87 -22.06 0.28
N VAL A 188 -7.60 -22.00 -1.02
CA VAL A 188 -8.28 -22.79 -2.05
C VAL A 188 -7.20 -23.48 -2.86
N GLN A 189 -7.25 -24.82 -2.89
CA GLN A 189 -6.19 -25.66 -3.46
C GLN A 189 -4.83 -25.34 -2.78
N ASP A 190 -3.89 -24.75 -3.51
CA ASP A 190 -2.53 -24.43 -3.04
C ASP A 190 -2.26 -22.92 -2.86
N SER A 191 -3.28 -22.07 -3.02
CA SER A 191 -3.14 -20.61 -2.83
C SER A 191 -4.31 -20.03 -2.04
N THR A 192 -4.42 -18.70 -1.95
CA THR A 192 -5.58 -18.05 -1.35
C THR A 192 -6.65 -17.75 -2.37
N LEU A 193 -7.92 -17.70 -1.95
CA LEU A 193 -9.03 -17.27 -2.79
C LEU A 193 -8.77 -15.88 -3.38
N LEU A 194 -8.16 -14.97 -2.62
CA LEU A 194 -7.74 -13.67 -3.13
C LEU A 194 -6.68 -13.79 -4.24
N HIS A 195 -5.67 -14.64 -4.09
CA HIS A 195 -4.68 -14.84 -5.14
C HIS A 195 -5.34 -15.32 -6.44
N TYR A 196 -6.26 -16.28 -6.33
CA TYR A 196 -7.04 -16.76 -7.47
C TYR A 196 -7.86 -15.63 -8.13
N ILE A 197 -8.60 -14.83 -7.33
CA ILE A 197 -9.44 -13.74 -7.85
C ILE A 197 -8.59 -12.65 -8.52
N VAL A 198 -7.48 -12.24 -7.91
CA VAL A 198 -6.55 -11.23 -8.49
C VAL A 198 -5.99 -11.74 -9.82
N ARG A 199 -5.53 -13.00 -9.88
CA ARG A 199 -5.03 -13.62 -11.10
C ARG A 199 -6.08 -13.66 -12.20
N TRP A 200 -7.29 -14.08 -11.85
CA TRP A 200 -8.39 -14.19 -12.80
C TRP A 200 -8.84 -12.82 -13.33
N LEU A 201 -8.98 -11.81 -12.46
CA LEU A 201 -9.32 -10.45 -12.90
C LEU A 201 -8.22 -9.87 -13.78
N CYS A 202 -6.95 -10.07 -13.41
CA CYS A 202 -5.82 -9.54 -14.18
C CYS A 202 -5.62 -10.25 -15.53
N SER A 203 -6.10 -11.49 -15.67
CA SER A 203 -6.05 -12.23 -16.95
C SER A 203 -7.16 -11.88 -17.93
N GLN A 204 -8.17 -11.09 -17.54
CA GLN A 204 -9.23 -10.66 -18.47
C GLN A 204 -8.66 -9.71 -19.53
N GLU A 205 -9.37 -9.55 -20.65
CA GLU A 205 -8.97 -8.63 -21.71
C GLU A 205 -8.77 -7.19 -21.21
N GLU A 206 -7.94 -6.43 -21.91
CA GLU A 206 -7.73 -5.01 -21.62
C GLU A 206 -9.01 -4.24 -21.95
N SER A 207 -9.78 -3.89 -20.92
CA SER A 207 -11.06 -3.20 -21.06
C SER A 207 -11.25 -2.24 -19.88
N PRO A 208 -11.66 -0.99 -20.14
CA PRO A 208 -11.92 -0.01 -19.08
C PRO A 208 -13.07 -0.46 -18.17
N VAL A 209 -13.97 -1.33 -18.66
CA VAL A 209 -15.05 -1.91 -17.84
C VAL A 209 -14.46 -2.87 -16.81
N TRP A 210 -13.58 -3.78 -17.23
CA TRP A 210 -12.92 -4.70 -16.30
C TRP A 210 -12.02 -3.98 -15.30
N ASP A 211 -11.32 -2.93 -15.73
CA ASP A 211 -10.51 -2.11 -14.82
C ASP A 211 -11.39 -1.43 -13.76
N ARG A 212 -12.55 -0.90 -14.16
CA ARG A 212 -13.51 -0.30 -13.22
C ARG A 212 -14.09 -1.34 -12.27
N ILE A 213 -14.43 -2.53 -12.74
CA ILE A 213 -14.93 -3.62 -11.89
C ILE A 213 -13.87 -4.02 -10.88
N ALA A 214 -12.62 -4.24 -11.31
CA ALA A 214 -11.52 -4.61 -10.42
C ALA A 214 -11.28 -3.54 -9.35
N GLN A 215 -11.24 -2.26 -9.74
CA GLN A 215 -11.09 -1.14 -8.80
C GLN A 215 -12.23 -1.10 -7.79
N ARG A 216 -13.49 -1.21 -8.23
CA ARG A 216 -14.63 -1.24 -7.31
C ARG A 216 -14.61 -2.44 -6.36
N VAL A 217 -14.09 -3.59 -6.77
CA VAL A 217 -13.97 -4.76 -5.89
C VAL A 217 -12.90 -4.56 -4.80
N PHE A 218 -11.75 -3.98 -5.14
CA PHE A 218 -10.61 -3.89 -4.21
C PHE A 218 -10.52 -2.58 -3.43
N THR A 219 -11.21 -1.53 -3.87
CA THR A 219 -11.12 -0.18 -3.28
C THR A 219 -12.46 0.36 -2.79
N ASP A 220 -13.46 -0.51 -2.57
CA ASP A 220 -14.76 -0.10 -2.06
C ASP A 220 -14.64 0.49 -0.64
N GLU A 221 -15.28 1.64 -0.43
CA GLU A 221 -15.20 2.39 0.83
C GLU A 221 -16.11 1.83 1.93
N SER A 222 -17.07 0.96 1.59
CA SER A 222 -17.92 0.27 2.58
C SER A 222 -17.14 -0.79 3.38
N VAL A 223 -15.99 -1.24 2.87
CA VAL A 223 -15.12 -2.16 3.60
C VAL A 223 -14.40 -1.40 4.70
N GLY A 224 -14.61 -1.82 5.96
CA GLY A 224 -14.00 -1.17 7.13
C GLY A 224 -12.48 -1.03 6.99
N SER A 225 -11.93 0.10 7.45
CA SER A 225 -10.55 0.52 7.21
C SER A 225 -9.49 -0.55 7.51
N ARG A 226 -9.66 -1.33 8.58
CA ARG A 226 -8.76 -2.43 8.94
C ARG A 226 -8.77 -3.57 7.91
N ASP A 227 -9.95 -3.95 7.43
CA ASP A 227 -10.10 -5.00 6.41
C ASP A 227 -9.65 -4.49 5.04
N ALA A 228 -9.92 -3.23 4.71
CA ALA A 228 -9.43 -2.58 3.50
C ALA A 228 -7.89 -2.55 3.48
N GLU A 229 -7.25 -2.16 4.58
CA GLU A 229 -5.78 -2.12 4.70
C GLU A 229 -5.17 -3.52 4.52
N ALA A 230 -5.79 -4.54 5.12
CA ALA A 230 -5.35 -5.93 4.97
C ALA A 230 -5.57 -6.46 3.54
N LEU A 231 -6.69 -6.11 2.91
CA LEU A 231 -7.00 -6.47 1.53
C LEU A 231 -6.00 -5.84 0.55
N ILE A 232 -5.78 -4.52 0.62
CA ILE A 232 -4.85 -3.79 -0.27
C ILE A 232 -3.43 -4.35 -0.11
N THR A 233 -3.01 -4.61 1.13
CA THR A 233 -1.71 -5.24 1.40
C THR A 233 -1.61 -6.61 0.72
N ALA A 234 -2.64 -7.45 0.84
CA ALA A 234 -2.63 -8.78 0.26
C ALA A 234 -2.71 -8.77 -1.27
N VAL A 235 -3.48 -7.85 -1.86
CA VAL A 235 -3.53 -7.64 -3.33
C VAL A 235 -2.14 -7.24 -3.85
N ALA A 236 -1.45 -6.31 -3.17
CA ALA A 236 -0.11 -5.89 -3.57
C ALA A 236 0.91 -7.04 -3.53
N LEU A 237 0.79 -7.96 -2.57
CA LEU A 237 1.62 -9.16 -2.46
C LEU A 237 1.26 -10.25 -3.49
N CYS A 238 0.03 -10.26 -4.01
CA CYS A 238 -0.41 -11.19 -5.03
C CYS A 238 -0.08 -10.72 -6.46
N ALA A 239 0.08 -9.42 -6.66
CA ALA A 239 0.37 -8.84 -7.97
C ALA A 239 1.70 -9.33 -8.53
N SER A 240 1.72 -9.65 -9.83
CA SER A 240 2.96 -10.03 -10.55
C SER A 240 3.55 -8.90 -11.36
N SER A 241 2.78 -7.85 -11.60
CA SER A 241 3.19 -6.71 -12.40
C SER A 241 2.61 -5.40 -11.85
N ALA A 242 3.26 -4.27 -12.15
CA ALA A 242 2.71 -2.96 -11.82
C ALA A 242 1.41 -2.67 -12.58
N LYS A 243 1.19 -3.35 -13.71
CA LYS A 243 -0.07 -3.32 -14.47
C LYS A 243 -1.20 -3.99 -13.70
N ASP A 244 -0.93 -5.07 -12.95
CA ASP A 244 -1.93 -5.71 -12.09
C ASP A 244 -2.38 -4.75 -10.99
N LEU A 245 -1.43 -4.02 -10.38
CA LEU A 245 -1.73 -2.98 -9.40
C LEU A 245 -2.50 -1.81 -10.01
N MET A 246 -2.15 -1.39 -11.23
CA MET A 246 -2.92 -0.39 -11.96
C MET A 246 -4.35 -0.86 -12.26
N ARG A 247 -4.54 -2.13 -12.57
CA ARG A 247 -5.86 -2.71 -12.78
C ARG A 247 -6.67 -2.78 -11.49
N CYS A 248 -6.04 -3.18 -10.39
CA CYS A 248 -6.72 -3.36 -9.10
C CYS A 248 -7.00 -2.04 -8.38
N PHE A 249 -6.11 -1.06 -8.47
CA PHE A 249 -6.20 0.19 -7.70
C PHE A 249 -6.38 1.43 -8.56
N GLY A 250 -6.02 1.38 -9.84
CA GLY A 250 -6.08 2.54 -10.74
C GLY A 250 -5.40 3.77 -10.16
N PHE A 251 -6.06 4.92 -10.34
CA PHE A 251 -5.67 6.20 -9.74
C PHE A 251 -6.30 6.44 -8.36
N THR A 252 -6.94 5.44 -7.75
CA THR A 252 -7.67 5.59 -6.49
C THR A 252 -6.76 5.99 -5.33
N ILE A 253 -5.45 5.72 -5.41
CA ILE A 253 -4.45 6.22 -4.45
C ILE A 253 -4.50 7.74 -4.21
N ARG A 254 -4.95 8.51 -5.20
CA ARG A 254 -5.07 9.98 -5.11
C ARG A 254 -6.16 10.43 -4.13
N ARG A 255 -7.16 9.58 -3.89
CA ARG A 255 -8.34 9.90 -3.09
C ARG A 255 -8.45 9.02 -1.85
N ASN A 256 -8.13 7.74 -1.97
CA ASN A 256 -8.25 6.77 -0.89
C ASN A 256 -7.00 6.81 0.02
N SER A 257 -7.19 7.25 1.26
CA SER A 257 -6.13 7.37 2.27
C SER A 257 -5.56 6.02 2.70
N VAL A 258 -6.33 4.94 2.65
CA VAL A 258 -5.89 3.59 3.01
C VAL A 258 -4.91 3.06 1.98
N ILE A 259 -5.20 3.19 0.68
CA ILE A 259 -4.28 2.80 -0.40
C ILE A 259 -2.99 3.59 -0.28
N ARG A 260 -3.08 4.91 -0.07
CA ARG A 260 -1.92 5.78 0.12
C ARG A 260 -1.06 5.31 1.29
N ARG A 261 -1.66 5.10 2.47
CA ARG A 261 -0.95 4.59 3.65
C ARG A 261 -0.27 3.24 3.37
N VAL A 262 -0.96 2.30 2.73
CA VAL A 262 -0.41 0.97 2.45
C VAL A 262 0.74 1.03 1.45
N CYS A 263 0.51 1.66 0.30
CA CYS A 263 1.46 1.67 -0.80
C CYS A 263 2.63 2.63 -0.58
N CYS A 264 2.44 3.75 0.13
CA CYS A 264 3.51 4.72 0.37
C CYS A 264 4.30 4.42 1.66
N THR A 265 3.61 3.99 2.72
CA THR A 265 4.23 3.85 4.04
C THR A 265 4.39 2.38 4.42
N LYS A 266 3.30 1.60 4.44
CA LYS A 266 3.30 0.27 5.09
C LYS A 266 4.17 -0.76 4.37
N LEU A 267 4.03 -0.85 3.05
CA LEU A 267 4.77 -1.83 2.23
C LEU A 267 6.26 -1.49 2.10
N PHE A 268 6.63 -0.23 2.26
CA PHE A 268 8.04 0.18 2.22
C PHE A 268 8.69 0.16 3.60
N LEU A 269 8.00 0.59 4.66
CA LEU A 269 8.61 0.89 5.96
C LEU A 269 8.21 -0.06 7.07
N GLN A 270 6.95 -0.50 7.11
CA GLN A 270 6.41 -1.24 8.25
C GLN A 270 6.38 -2.75 8.03
N ARG A 271 6.65 -3.21 6.80
CA ARG A 271 6.63 -4.62 6.44
C ARG A 271 7.90 -5.00 5.69
N VAL A 272 8.45 -6.16 6.03
CA VAL A 272 9.50 -6.79 5.24
C VAL A 272 8.86 -7.36 3.97
N CYS A 273 9.10 -6.70 2.85
CA CYS A 273 8.70 -7.14 1.52
C CYS A 273 9.91 -7.62 0.73
N ASP A 274 9.71 -8.58 -0.17
CA ASP A 274 10.76 -8.97 -1.11
C ASP A 274 11.04 -7.82 -2.10
N PRO A 275 12.25 -7.76 -2.68
CA PRO A 275 12.63 -6.66 -3.58
C PRO A 275 11.72 -6.53 -4.81
N ALA A 276 11.11 -7.62 -5.30
CA ALA A 276 10.24 -7.55 -6.47
C ALA A 276 8.93 -6.84 -6.12
N THR A 277 8.29 -7.19 -5.00
CA THR A 277 7.09 -6.48 -4.50
C THR A 277 7.36 -4.98 -4.35
N VAL A 278 8.48 -4.61 -3.74
CA VAL A 278 8.87 -3.20 -3.55
C VAL A 278 9.01 -2.46 -4.88
N LEU A 279 9.66 -3.08 -5.87
CA LEU A 279 9.81 -2.51 -7.21
C LEU A 279 8.45 -2.35 -7.92
N LEU A 280 7.57 -3.34 -7.80
CA LEU A 280 6.23 -3.32 -8.38
C LEU A 280 5.39 -2.16 -7.82
N VAL A 281 5.42 -1.98 -6.49
CA VAL A 281 4.73 -0.88 -5.83
C VAL A 281 5.31 0.47 -6.24
N ALA A 282 6.64 0.60 -6.34
CA ALA A 282 7.28 1.83 -6.80
C ALA A 282 6.88 2.20 -8.25
N GLN A 283 6.81 1.20 -9.14
CA GLN A 283 6.34 1.39 -10.52
C GLN A 283 4.86 1.78 -10.60
N TYR A 284 4.02 1.17 -9.76
CA TYR A 284 2.62 1.57 -9.61
C TYR A 284 2.51 3.03 -9.14
N LEU A 285 3.22 3.40 -8.07
CA LEU A 285 3.24 4.78 -7.55
C LEU A 285 3.67 5.79 -8.62
N HIS A 286 4.73 5.48 -9.38
CA HIS A 286 5.20 6.34 -10.47
C HIS A 286 4.10 6.67 -11.50
N THR A 287 3.18 5.74 -11.72
CA THR A 287 2.15 5.88 -12.74
C THR A 287 0.85 6.45 -12.15
N ALA A 288 0.47 5.99 -10.96
CA ALA A 288 -0.83 6.30 -10.35
C ALA A 288 -0.81 7.52 -9.42
N ALA A 289 0.29 7.76 -8.70
CA ALA A 289 0.38 8.84 -7.72
C ALA A 289 0.51 10.21 -8.41
N THR A 290 0.12 11.28 -7.71
CA THR A 290 0.50 12.63 -8.14
C THR A 290 1.97 12.90 -7.76
N PRO A 291 2.63 13.89 -8.38
CA PRO A 291 3.99 14.27 -8.00
C PRO A 291 4.14 14.55 -6.50
N GLU A 292 3.14 15.15 -5.87
CA GLU A 292 3.14 15.49 -4.44
C GLU A 292 3.13 14.23 -3.57
N ILE A 293 2.23 13.27 -3.87
CA ILE A 293 2.15 12.00 -3.12
C ILE A 293 3.44 11.21 -3.28
N PHE A 294 4.02 11.20 -4.48
CA PHE A 294 5.27 10.51 -4.74
C PHE A 294 6.44 11.15 -3.97
N LEU A 295 6.53 12.49 -3.95
CA LEU A 295 7.54 13.22 -3.19
C LEU A 295 7.38 13.02 -1.68
N GLN A 296 6.16 13.08 -1.16
CA GLN A 296 5.87 12.80 0.24
C GLN A 296 6.29 11.38 0.61
N THR A 297 6.06 10.40 -0.26
CA THR A 297 6.52 9.01 -0.04
C THR A 297 8.04 8.93 0.09
N ILE A 298 8.77 9.67 -0.76
CA ILE A 298 10.23 9.73 -0.70
C ILE A 298 10.71 10.42 0.58
N GLU A 299 10.03 11.48 1.01
CA GLU A 299 10.29 12.17 2.28
C GLU A 299 10.00 11.27 3.50
N GLU A 300 8.95 10.46 3.49
CA GLU A 300 8.66 9.51 4.58
C GLU A 300 9.69 8.36 4.63
N LEU A 301 10.19 7.92 3.46
CA LEU A 301 11.33 7.02 3.34
C LEU A 301 12.64 7.66 3.81
N HIS A 302 12.70 9.00 3.83
CA HIS A 302 13.86 9.77 4.25
C HIS A 302 14.07 9.69 5.76
N VAL A 303 12.99 9.89 6.55
CA VAL A 303 13.02 9.98 8.02
C VAL A 303 13.43 8.67 8.73
N ASN A 304 13.30 7.50 8.10
CA ASN A 304 13.42 6.20 8.77
C ASN A 304 14.73 5.42 8.50
N ASP A 305 15.83 6.06 8.08
CA ASP A 305 17.19 5.46 7.99
C ASP A 305 17.30 4.05 7.35
N CYS A 306 16.49 3.74 6.34
CA CYS A 306 16.51 2.45 5.66
C CYS A 306 17.62 2.35 4.58
N LEU A 307 18.89 2.29 5.00
CA LEU A 307 20.08 2.21 4.13
C LEU A 307 20.04 1.03 3.12
N ASN A 308 19.53 -0.12 3.56
CA ASN A 308 19.43 -1.33 2.73
C ASN A 308 18.23 -1.34 1.78
N LEU A 309 17.17 -0.59 2.11
CA LEU A 309 15.99 -0.46 1.27
C LEU A 309 16.24 0.53 0.13
N LYS A 310 16.99 1.62 0.37
CA LYS A 310 17.30 2.65 -0.65
C LYS A 310 18.21 2.13 -1.78
N LYS A 311 19.24 1.30 -1.47
CA LYS A 311 20.06 0.59 -2.48
C LYS A 311 19.25 -0.42 -3.32
N ARG A 312 18.20 -1.03 -2.74
CA ARG A 312 17.31 -2.00 -3.41
C ARG A 312 16.14 -1.35 -4.18
N CYS A 313 15.57 -0.24 -3.70
CA CYS A 313 14.36 0.38 -4.25
C CYS A 313 14.60 1.08 -5.59
N PHE A 314 15.73 1.78 -5.72
CA PHE A 314 15.98 2.59 -6.91
C PHE A 314 17.02 2.02 -7.85
N GLY A 315 17.86 1.06 -7.42
CA GLY A 315 18.80 0.34 -8.28
C GLY A 315 19.51 1.25 -9.29
N PHE A 316 19.47 0.91 -10.58
CA PHE A 316 19.97 1.77 -11.67
C PHE A 316 18.88 2.66 -12.31
N THR A 317 17.74 2.87 -11.65
CA THR A 317 16.56 3.55 -12.22
C THR A 317 16.85 5.02 -12.54
N ILE A 318 17.78 5.66 -11.83
CA ILE A 318 18.26 7.01 -12.13
C ILE A 318 18.81 7.16 -13.56
N ARG A 319 19.26 6.06 -14.17
CA ARG A 319 19.77 6.03 -15.55
C ARG A 319 18.67 6.13 -16.60
N ARG A 320 17.44 5.74 -16.26
CA ARG A 320 16.31 5.63 -17.19
C ARG A 320 15.16 6.60 -16.88
N ASN A 321 15.06 7.07 -15.64
CA ASN A 321 13.94 7.89 -15.19
C ASN A 321 14.37 9.37 -15.02
N PRO A 322 13.87 10.28 -15.86
CA PRO A 322 14.25 11.70 -15.82
C PRO A 322 13.73 12.43 -14.57
N VAL A 323 12.67 11.94 -13.93
CA VAL A 323 12.10 12.52 -12.70
C VAL A 323 12.99 12.19 -11.51
N ILE A 324 13.39 10.92 -11.34
CA ILE A 324 14.35 10.51 -10.28
C ILE A 324 15.67 11.25 -10.45
N ARG A 325 16.15 11.37 -11.69
CA ARG A 325 17.33 12.18 -12.02
C ARG A 325 17.14 13.63 -11.58
N ARG A 326 16.02 14.27 -11.93
CA ARG A 326 15.72 15.66 -11.49
C ARG A 326 15.62 15.80 -9.97
N VAL A 327 15.05 14.82 -9.28
CA VAL A 327 14.92 14.85 -7.82
C VAL A 327 16.30 14.75 -7.16
N CYS A 328 17.07 13.71 -7.51
CA CYS A 328 18.36 13.43 -6.88
C CYS A 328 19.45 14.44 -7.28
N CYS A 329 19.49 14.84 -8.55
CA CYS A 329 20.55 15.71 -9.08
C CYS A 329 20.24 17.21 -8.93
N THR A 330 18.97 17.59 -8.77
CA THR A 330 18.57 19.02 -8.78
C THR A 330 17.78 19.40 -7.54
N LYS A 331 16.64 18.74 -7.26
CA LYS A 331 15.77 19.18 -6.15
C LYS A 331 16.42 19.04 -4.79
N LEU A 332 17.02 17.88 -4.50
CA LEU A 332 17.62 17.59 -3.20
C LEU A 332 18.92 18.33 -2.94
N PHE A 333 19.67 18.67 -3.99
CA PHE A 333 20.98 19.33 -3.85
C PHE A 333 20.94 20.85 -4.04
N LEU A 334 20.06 21.36 -4.90
CA LEU A 334 20.05 22.78 -5.29
C LEU A 334 18.83 23.55 -4.77
N GLN A 335 17.70 22.86 -4.55
CA GLN A 335 16.41 23.53 -4.28
C GLN A 335 15.90 23.33 -2.85
N ARG A 336 16.62 22.55 -2.03
CA ARG A 336 16.26 22.29 -0.63
C ARG A 336 17.50 22.28 0.24
N VAL A 337 17.33 22.70 1.49
CA VAL A 337 18.31 22.46 2.56
C VAL A 337 18.03 21.07 3.12
N CYS A 338 18.96 20.14 2.92
CA CYS A 338 18.92 18.82 3.55
C CYS A 338 19.97 18.69 4.66
N ASP A 339 19.69 17.82 5.61
CA ASP A 339 20.64 17.46 6.67
C ASP A 339 21.89 16.76 6.09
N PRO A 340 23.03 16.78 6.81
CA PRO A 340 24.29 16.24 6.31
C PRO A 340 24.26 14.75 5.96
N ALA A 341 23.44 13.96 6.66
CA ALA A 341 23.31 12.53 6.37
C ALA A 341 22.64 12.32 5.01
N THR A 342 21.56 13.05 4.71
CA THR A 342 20.89 13.05 3.39
C THR A 342 21.88 13.31 2.27
N VAL A 343 22.70 14.35 2.41
CA VAL A 343 23.63 14.78 1.38
C VAL A 343 24.64 13.67 1.08
N ARG A 344 25.21 13.06 2.13
CA ARG A 344 26.13 11.91 1.97
C ARG A 344 25.44 10.73 1.29
N PHE A 345 24.20 10.40 1.70
CA PHE A 345 23.48 9.25 1.15
C PHE A 345 23.12 9.43 -0.32
N VAL A 346 22.61 10.60 -0.72
CA VAL A 346 22.26 10.87 -2.12
C VAL A 346 23.52 10.89 -2.98
N ALA A 347 24.63 11.44 -2.47
CA ALA A 347 25.92 11.40 -3.15
C ALA A 347 26.46 9.97 -3.34
N GLU A 348 26.39 9.11 -2.31
CA GLU A 348 26.79 7.69 -2.42
C GLU A 348 25.87 6.92 -3.39
N TYR A 349 24.56 7.18 -3.35
CA TYR A 349 23.62 6.59 -4.31
C TYR A 349 23.96 7.01 -5.74
N LEU A 350 24.20 8.29 -6.00
CA LEU A 350 24.63 8.77 -7.31
C LEU A 350 25.92 8.10 -7.76
N HIS A 351 26.92 7.99 -6.88
CA HIS A 351 28.20 7.36 -7.19
C HIS A 351 28.01 5.89 -7.63
N THR A 352 27.16 5.15 -6.91
CA THR A 352 26.96 3.72 -7.14
C THR A 352 25.99 3.41 -8.28
N ALA A 353 24.98 4.25 -8.50
CA ALA A 353 23.85 3.96 -9.39
C ALA A 353 23.82 4.79 -10.68
N ALA A 354 24.38 6.00 -10.70
CA ALA A 354 24.32 6.85 -11.89
C ALA A 354 25.31 6.39 -12.97
N PHE A 355 25.18 6.98 -14.16
CA PHE A 355 26.28 6.97 -15.12
C PHE A 355 27.32 8.03 -14.71
N PRO A 356 28.63 7.81 -14.93
CA PRO A 356 29.67 8.79 -14.59
C PRO A 356 29.39 10.19 -15.14
N GLU A 357 28.79 10.29 -16.33
CA GLU A 357 28.44 11.56 -16.98
C GLU A 357 27.33 12.29 -16.21
N ILE A 358 26.31 11.57 -15.72
CA ILE A 358 25.23 12.16 -14.91
C ILE A 358 25.81 12.66 -13.58
N TYR A 359 26.73 11.89 -12.99
CA TYR A 359 27.40 12.29 -11.76
C TYR A 359 28.20 13.58 -11.97
N LEU A 360 29.02 13.63 -13.03
CA LEU A 360 29.83 14.80 -13.37
C LEU A 360 28.96 16.04 -13.64
N GLN A 361 27.90 15.91 -14.44
CA GLN A 361 26.95 17.00 -14.70
C GLN A 361 26.31 17.52 -13.40
N THR A 362 26.03 16.62 -12.46
CA THR A 362 25.42 16.99 -11.17
C THR A 362 26.39 17.84 -10.34
N ILE A 363 27.65 17.40 -10.19
CA ILE A 363 28.64 18.18 -9.43
C ILE A 363 29.00 19.49 -10.15
N GLU A 364 29.07 19.53 -11.48
CA GLU A 364 29.31 20.75 -12.26
C GLU A 364 28.20 21.78 -12.00
N ALA A 365 26.93 21.35 -12.01
CA ALA A 365 25.80 22.22 -11.68
C ALA A 365 25.86 22.73 -10.23
N VAL A 366 26.21 21.85 -9.28
CA VAL A 366 26.36 22.23 -7.86
C VAL A 366 27.49 23.24 -7.65
N VAL A 367 28.67 22.98 -8.21
CA VAL A 367 29.83 23.89 -8.09
C VAL A 367 29.56 25.22 -8.78
N SER A 368 28.86 25.21 -9.92
CA SER A 368 28.44 26.44 -10.61
C SER A 368 27.55 27.32 -9.73
N VAL A 369 26.51 26.74 -9.11
CA VAL A 369 25.63 27.50 -8.19
C VAL A 369 26.37 27.92 -6.92
N TRP A 370 27.22 27.05 -6.36
CA TRP A 370 28.02 27.36 -5.18
C TRP A 370 29.01 28.51 -5.42
N SER A 371 29.46 28.68 -6.66
CA SER A 371 30.41 29.70 -7.11
C SER A 371 29.76 31.00 -7.61
N ASP A 372 28.43 31.01 -7.76
CA ASP A 372 27.72 32.16 -8.31
C ASP A 372 27.82 33.39 -7.37
N PRO A 373 28.26 34.57 -7.87
CA PRO A 373 28.43 35.75 -7.02
C PRO A 373 27.14 36.26 -6.38
N ALA A 374 25.97 36.11 -7.04
CA ALA A 374 24.70 36.49 -6.45
C ALA A 374 24.29 35.51 -5.34
N HIS A 375 24.56 34.21 -5.53
CA HIS A 375 24.37 33.20 -4.49
C HIS A 375 25.20 33.54 -3.24
N VAL A 376 26.49 33.84 -3.39
CA VAL A 376 27.38 34.17 -2.26
C VAL A 376 26.94 35.44 -1.52
N ARG A 377 26.38 36.42 -2.23
CA ARG A 377 25.98 37.73 -1.65
C ARG A 377 24.61 37.74 -1.00
N TYR A 378 23.63 37.05 -1.59
CA TYR A 378 22.22 37.28 -1.25
C TYR A 378 21.51 36.06 -0.66
N VAL A 379 22.10 34.86 -0.75
CA VAL A 379 21.46 33.64 -0.21
C VAL A 379 21.83 33.45 1.25
N ALA A 380 20.86 32.98 2.05
CA ALA A 380 21.02 32.71 3.47
C ALA A 380 22.19 31.75 3.73
N VAL A 381 22.93 32.00 4.83
CA VAL A 381 24.13 31.24 5.22
C VAL A 381 23.84 29.73 5.24
N GLU A 382 22.70 29.31 5.82
CA GLU A 382 22.31 27.90 5.92
C GLU A 382 22.27 27.19 4.56
N GLN A 383 21.72 27.82 3.53
CA GLN A 383 21.66 27.28 2.17
C GLN A 383 23.05 27.25 1.52
N GLN A 384 23.91 28.24 1.79
CA GLN A 384 25.30 28.22 1.31
C GLN A 384 26.10 27.09 1.97
N MET A 385 25.86 26.83 3.26
CA MET A 385 26.48 25.71 3.99
C MET A 385 25.98 24.38 3.45
N HIS A 386 24.68 24.26 3.14
CA HIS A 386 24.14 23.07 2.48
C HIS A 386 24.86 22.79 1.15
N LEU A 387 25.02 23.77 0.26
CA LEU A 387 25.75 23.55 -0.99
C LEU A 387 27.22 23.16 -0.75
N THR A 388 27.87 23.73 0.26
CA THR A 388 29.23 23.34 0.64
C THR A 388 29.30 21.85 1.02
N ARG A 389 28.32 21.34 1.77
CA ARG A 389 28.19 19.91 2.09
C ARG A 389 28.06 19.06 0.82
N VAL A 390 27.23 19.49 -0.12
CA VAL A 390 26.99 18.77 -1.37
C VAL A 390 28.25 18.72 -2.23
N VAL A 391 28.96 19.85 -2.36
CA VAL A 391 30.24 19.93 -3.08
C VAL A 391 31.24 18.92 -2.53
N LEU A 392 31.40 18.86 -1.19
CA LEU A 392 32.33 17.94 -0.55
C LEU A 392 31.89 16.47 -0.69
N ALA A 393 30.60 16.19 -0.48
CA ALA A 393 30.06 14.82 -0.57
C ALA A 393 30.16 14.25 -1.98
N LEU A 394 29.97 15.08 -3.02
CA LEU A 394 30.12 14.65 -4.40
C LEU A 394 31.59 14.61 -4.83
N GLY A 395 32.40 15.58 -4.42
CA GLY A 395 33.78 15.76 -4.85
C GLY A 395 34.70 14.59 -4.49
N ARG A 396 34.48 13.94 -3.34
CA ARG A 396 35.33 12.85 -2.85
C ARG A 396 35.42 11.64 -3.79
N TRP A 397 34.40 11.42 -4.63
CA TRP A 397 34.32 10.27 -5.53
C TRP A 397 34.86 10.55 -6.94
N ILE A 398 35.23 11.79 -7.28
CA ILE A 398 35.58 12.18 -8.67
C ILE A 398 36.76 11.38 -9.22
N ASN A 399 37.76 11.11 -8.40
CA ASN A 399 38.92 10.31 -8.79
C ASN A 399 38.56 8.84 -9.11
N GLU A 400 37.51 8.29 -8.51
CA GLU A 400 37.06 6.92 -8.74
C GLU A 400 36.29 6.77 -10.07
N LEU A 401 35.69 7.86 -10.57
CA LEU A 401 34.92 7.86 -11.82
C LEU A 401 35.80 7.74 -13.08
N LYS A 402 37.11 7.98 -12.96
CA LYS A 402 38.10 7.89 -14.07
C LYS A 402 37.73 8.71 -15.32
N ILE A 403 37.05 9.84 -15.13
CA ILE A 403 36.66 10.74 -16.23
C ILE A 403 37.84 11.69 -16.55
N PRO A 404 38.30 11.78 -17.81
CA PRO A 404 39.37 12.69 -18.18
C PRO A 404 38.96 14.15 -17.99
N ASN A 405 39.88 14.98 -17.51
CA ASN A 405 39.71 16.42 -17.32
C ASN A 405 38.57 16.85 -16.38
N ALA A 406 37.99 15.93 -15.58
CA ALA A 406 36.91 16.26 -14.65
C ALA A 406 37.34 17.34 -13.63
N TRP A 407 38.53 17.20 -13.06
CA TRP A 407 39.08 18.19 -12.11
C TRP A 407 39.34 19.54 -12.75
N GLN A 408 39.77 19.59 -14.01
CA GLN A 408 40.00 20.86 -14.69
C GLN A 408 38.70 21.66 -14.83
N LYS A 409 37.62 21.01 -15.28
CA LYS A 409 36.30 21.65 -15.37
C LYS A 409 35.77 22.11 -14.01
N LEU A 410 35.92 21.26 -12.98
CA LEU A 410 35.47 21.60 -11.64
C LEU A 410 36.28 22.74 -11.02
N PHE A 411 37.58 22.80 -11.31
CA PHE A 411 38.46 23.87 -10.85
C PHE A 411 38.12 25.20 -11.52
N ASP A 412 37.91 25.20 -12.83
CA ASP A 412 37.54 26.41 -13.59
C ASP A 412 36.24 27.03 -13.06
N LEU A 413 35.30 26.20 -12.58
CA LEU A 413 34.08 26.66 -11.91
C LEU A 413 34.35 27.11 -10.46
N ALA A 414 35.09 26.31 -9.69
CA ALA A 414 35.26 26.53 -8.25
C ALA A 414 36.13 27.73 -7.90
N ILE A 415 37.13 28.07 -8.73
CA ILE A 415 38.11 29.13 -8.40
C ILE A 415 37.42 30.48 -8.17
N GLN A 416 36.45 30.83 -9.02
CA GLN A 416 35.66 32.04 -8.87
C GLN A 416 34.86 32.02 -7.55
N GLY A 417 34.28 30.88 -7.20
CA GLY A 417 33.54 30.70 -5.95
C GLY A 417 34.41 30.87 -4.72
N VAL A 418 35.62 30.31 -4.73
CA VAL A 418 36.60 30.47 -3.65
C VAL A 418 36.97 31.94 -3.47
N GLU A 419 37.31 32.65 -4.55
CA GLU A 419 37.65 34.08 -4.49
C GLU A 419 36.51 34.94 -3.93
N GLN A 420 35.28 34.73 -4.39
CA GLN A 420 34.11 35.48 -3.90
C GLN A 420 33.81 35.18 -2.43
N ARG A 421 33.98 33.93 -1.99
CA ARG A 421 33.76 33.53 -0.59
C ARG A 421 34.84 34.07 0.33
N LEU A 422 36.11 34.09 -0.09
CA LEU A 422 37.20 34.70 0.67
C LEU A 422 37.01 36.20 0.87
N ALA A 423 36.42 36.88 -0.11
CA ALA A 423 36.08 38.31 -0.02
C ALA A 423 34.82 38.61 0.83
N ASN A 424 34.11 37.59 1.32
CA ASN A 424 32.87 37.77 2.07
C ASN A 424 33.15 38.24 3.53
N PRO A 425 32.36 39.17 4.10
CA PRO A 425 32.54 39.60 5.49
C PRO A 425 32.12 38.56 6.55
N ASP A 426 31.35 37.54 6.19
CA ASP A 426 30.96 36.44 7.09
C ASP A 426 32.10 35.42 7.25
N ALA A 427 32.45 35.09 8.49
CA ALA A 427 33.55 34.18 8.80
C ALA A 427 33.30 32.74 8.34
N VAL A 428 32.07 32.24 8.48
CA VAL A 428 31.69 30.87 8.10
C VAL A 428 31.71 30.73 6.58
N ILE A 429 31.23 31.76 5.86
CA ILE A 429 31.30 31.78 4.39
C ILE A 429 32.76 31.82 3.91
N ARG A 430 33.63 32.64 4.51
CA ARG A 430 35.06 32.63 4.18
C ARG A 430 35.70 31.28 4.44
N GLN A 431 35.42 30.69 5.60
CA GLN A 431 35.97 29.40 6.00
C GLN A 431 35.52 28.28 5.06
N SER A 432 34.28 28.34 4.55
CA SER A 432 33.79 27.44 3.50
C SER A 432 34.60 27.53 2.20
N GLY A 433 34.98 28.74 1.78
CA GLY A 433 35.82 28.96 0.60
C GLY A 433 37.23 28.42 0.78
N MET A 434 37.85 28.69 1.93
CA MET A 434 39.17 28.16 2.30
C MET A 434 39.18 26.63 2.30
N PHE A 435 38.19 26.02 2.95
CA PHE A 435 38.13 24.56 3.13
C PHE A 435 37.89 23.82 1.80
N VAL A 436 36.97 24.31 0.97
CA VAL A 436 36.72 23.73 -0.36
C VAL A 436 37.94 23.90 -1.26
N GLY A 437 38.58 25.08 -1.25
CA GLY A 437 39.80 25.34 -2.03
C GLY A 437 40.96 24.41 -1.67
N GLU A 438 41.24 24.28 -0.37
CA GLU A 438 42.24 23.33 0.14
C GLU A 438 41.89 21.89 -0.25
N THR A 439 40.64 21.48 -0.02
CA THR A 439 40.17 20.12 -0.33
C THR A 439 40.29 19.79 -1.83
N PHE A 440 39.91 20.72 -2.72
CA PHE A 440 40.01 20.52 -4.16
C PHE A 440 41.47 20.46 -4.62
N SER A 441 42.34 21.31 -4.07
CA SER A 441 43.78 21.28 -4.37
C SER A 441 44.41 19.94 -3.96
N MET A 442 43.98 19.39 -2.82
CA MET A 442 44.39 18.09 -2.32
C MET A 442 43.92 16.94 -3.24
N TRP A 443 42.66 16.94 -3.66
CA TRP A 443 42.10 15.89 -4.51
C TRP A 443 42.63 15.91 -5.95
N MET A 444 43.00 17.10 -6.47
CA MET A 444 43.61 17.25 -7.79
C MET A 444 45.06 16.73 -7.83
N GLY A 445 45.76 16.69 -6.69
CA GLY A 445 47.13 16.19 -6.59
C GLY A 445 48.22 17.17 -7.05
N GLY A 446 47.92 18.47 -7.09
CA GLY A 446 48.85 19.56 -7.45
C GLY A 446 49.49 20.26 -6.24
N GLU A 447 49.94 21.51 -6.44
CA GLU A 447 50.35 22.39 -5.33
C GLU A 447 49.16 22.61 -4.38
N ARG A 448 49.39 22.35 -3.09
CA ARG A 448 48.34 22.37 -2.08
C ARG A 448 48.19 23.78 -1.54
N LEU A 449 46.96 24.25 -1.50
CA LEU A 449 46.62 25.42 -0.68
C LEU A 449 46.61 24.96 0.78
N GLU A 450 47.21 25.74 1.66
CA GLU A 450 47.20 25.50 3.10
C GLU A 450 46.60 26.71 3.79
N PHE A 451 45.54 26.49 4.55
CA PHE A 451 44.86 27.52 5.30
C PHE A 451 44.78 27.17 6.79
N GLU A 452 44.78 28.19 7.64
CA GLU A 452 44.53 28.02 9.07
C GLU A 452 43.01 28.14 9.35
N PHE A 453 42.46 27.15 10.05
CA PHE A 453 41.03 27.07 10.38
C PHE A 453 40.77 27.35 11.86
N GLN A 454 39.57 27.86 12.16
CA GLN A 454 39.06 27.88 13.52
C GLN A 454 38.54 26.48 13.86
N ASN A 455 38.96 25.92 15.00
CA ASN A 455 38.47 24.63 15.47
C ASN A 455 37.05 24.80 16.04
N ASP A 456 36.04 24.46 15.24
CA ASP A 456 34.63 24.53 15.58
C ASP A 456 33.85 23.30 15.10
N ASN A 457 32.61 23.17 15.59
CA ASN A 457 31.72 22.06 15.22
C ASN A 457 31.45 22.00 13.70
N TRP A 458 31.57 23.14 13.01
CA TRP A 458 31.44 23.19 11.56
C TRP A 458 32.61 22.49 10.86
N LEU A 459 33.85 22.75 11.28
CA LEU A 459 35.04 22.13 10.71
C LEU A 459 35.01 20.61 10.88
N ASP A 460 34.63 20.12 12.06
CA ASP A 460 34.47 18.69 12.35
C ASP A 460 33.45 18.03 11.39
N GLU A 461 32.32 18.71 11.15
CA GLU A 461 31.28 18.23 10.24
C GLU A 461 31.79 18.14 8.79
N MET A 462 32.45 19.20 8.30
CA MET A 462 32.97 19.25 6.93
C MET A 462 34.08 18.21 6.70
N GLN A 463 34.97 18.02 7.67
CA GLN A 463 35.97 16.95 7.63
C GLN A 463 35.32 15.57 7.60
N GLY A 464 34.27 15.34 8.41
CA GLY A 464 33.50 14.09 8.37
C GLY A 464 32.87 13.81 7.00
N ILE A 465 32.34 14.84 6.32
CA ILE A 465 31.80 14.71 4.96
C ILE A 465 32.91 14.40 3.93
N ARG A 466 34.00 15.18 3.97
CA ARG A 466 35.17 15.04 3.08
C ARG A 466 35.78 13.64 3.17
N ASP A 467 36.02 13.17 4.39
CA ASP A 467 36.70 11.90 4.67
C ASP A 467 35.74 10.70 4.64
N GLY A 468 34.43 10.96 4.58
CA GLY A 468 33.39 9.94 4.54
C GLY A 468 33.25 9.13 5.83
N LYS A 469 33.64 9.69 6.98
CA LYS A 469 33.47 9.04 8.29
C LYS A 469 31.97 8.97 8.64
N VAL A 470 31.53 7.77 9.01
CA VAL A 470 30.19 7.52 9.57
C VAL A 470 30.27 7.85 11.06
N ASP A 471 29.37 8.68 11.55
CA ASP A 471 29.21 8.96 12.98
C ASP A 471 28.60 7.71 13.63
N GLU A 472 29.42 6.69 13.92
CA GLU A 472 28.97 5.46 14.61
C GLU A 472 28.78 5.67 16.13
N ASP A 473 29.13 6.84 16.69
CA ASP A 473 29.31 7.02 18.14
C ASP A 473 28.31 7.99 18.83
N LYS A 474 27.11 8.21 18.29
CA LYS A 474 26.04 8.92 19.04
C LYS A 474 24.74 8.13 19.14
N ASN A 475 24.86 6.97 19.82
CA ASN A 475 23.96 6.41 20.85
C ASN A 475 23.85 4.87 20.73
N PRO A 476 24.43 4.09 21.65
CA PRO A 476 24.15 2.67 21.74
C PRO A 476 22.76 2.47 22.36
N ILE A 477 21.77 2.09 21.56
CA ILE A 477 20.62 1.37 22.11
C ILE A 477 21.16 0.01 22.54
N THR A 478 21.26 -0.14 23.86
CA THR A 478 21.67 -1.36 24.54
C THR A 478 20.75 -2.50 24.08
N VAL A 479 21.28 -3.40 23.27
CA VAL A 479 20.66 -4.69 23.00
C VAL A 479 20.79 -5.51 24.29
N VAL A 480 19.76 -5.45 25.13
CA VAL A 480 19.58 -6.49 26.15
C VAL A 480 19.20 -7.75 25.39
N GLN A 481 20.16 -8.66 25.23
CA GLN A 481 19.87 -10.06 24.93
C GLN A 481 18.99 -10.59 26.06
N LEU A 482 17.74 -10.92 25.74
CA LEU A 482 16.92 -11.84 26.53
C LEU A 482 16.71 -13.07 25.66
N GLU A 483 17.33 -14.17 26.09
CA GLU A 483 17.06 -15.52 25.60
C GLU A 483 15.57 -15.88 25.76
N PRO A 484 15.04 -16.80 24.92
CA PRO A 484 13.63 -17.15 24.95
C PRO A 484 13.34 -18.11 26.11
N VAL A 485 12.84 -17.59 27.22
CA VAL A 485 12.15 -18.41 28.23
C VAL A 485 10.68 -18.52 27.82
N LEU A 486 10.32 -19.69 27.31
CA LEU A 486 8.94 -20.13 27.18
C LEU A 486 8.34 -20.27 28.59
N ASP A 487 7.34 -19.47 28.91
CA ASP A 487 6.31 -19.85 29.86
C ASP A 487 4.95 -19.28 29.42
N ALA A 488 3.99 -20.18 29.31
CA ALA A 488 2.60 -19.89 29.01
C ALA A 488 1.96 -19.22 30.23
N VAL A 489 1.52 -17.98 30.08
CA VAL A 489 0.63 -17.33 31.05
C VAL A 489 -0.56 -16.74 30.29
N ASP A 490 -1.71 -17.37 30.52
CA ASP A 490 -3.05 -16.87 30.23
C ASP A 490 -3.20 -15.42 30.69
N MET A 491 -3.56 -14.51 29.77
CA MET A 491 -4.21 -13.26 30.13
C MET A 491 -5.48 -13.06 29.30
N GLN A 492 -6.58 -13.26 30.01
CA GLN A 492 -7.95 -12.96 29.62
C GLN A 492 -8.11 -11.49 29.19
N MET A 493 -8.84 -11.30 28.10
CA MET A 493 -9.39 -10.01 27.68
C MET A 493 -10.48 -9.54 28.66
N PRO A 494 -10.50 -8.27 29.09
CA PRO A 494 -11.71 -7.70 29.67
C PRO A 494 -12.74 -7.45 28.56
N THR A 495 -13.90 -8.04 28.77
CA THR A 495 -15.15 -7.83 28.03
C THR A 495 -15.65 -6.39 28.13
N SER A 496 -16.16 -5.88 27.01
CA SER A 496 -16.89 -4.61 26.87
C SER A 496 -18.14 -4.52 27.75
N SER A 497 -18.45 -3.32 28.24
CA SER A 497 -19.80 -2.79 28.53
C SER A 497 -19.66 -1.27 28.71
N SER A 498 -20.04 -0.46 27.72
CA SER A 498 -21.38 0.11 27.45
C SER A 498 -21.60 1.50 28.10
N SER A 499 -21.83 2.49 27.22
CA SER A 499 -22.67 3.69 27.35
C SER A 499 -22.40 4.72 28.47
N ALA A 500 -21.96 5.91 28.06
CA ALA A 500 -22.55 7.17 28.54
C ALA A 500 -22.36 8.28 27.48
N VAL A 501 -23.50 8.84 27.09
CA VAL A 501 -23.68 10.05 26.29
C VAL A 501 -23.08 11.25 27.02
N ASN A 502 -22.33 12.10 26.32
CA ASN A 502 -22.40 13.55 26.54
C ASN A 502 -21.92 14.30 25.30
N SER A 503 -22.88 14.98 24.69
CA SER A 503 -22.71 16.09 23.75
C SER A 503 -21.98 17.25 24.44
N GLN A 504 -21.14 17.99 23.70
CA GLN A 504 -21.00 19.45 23.75
C GLN A 504 -20.18 19.94 22.52
N PRO A 505 -20.37 21.21 22.09
CA PRO A 505 -20.09 21.70 20.74
C PRO A 505 -18.78 22.51 20.62
N ILE A 506 -18.30 22.62 19.37
CA ILE A 506 -17.52 23.70 18.70
C ILE A 506 -16.71 24.67 19.60
N ASP A 507 -15.40 24.78 19.35
CA ASP A 507 -14.77 26.11 19.21
C ASP A 507 -13.58 26.10 18.24
N SER A 508 -13.49 27.18 17.47
CA SER A 508 -12.65 27.45 16.31
C SER A 508 -11.95 28.77 16.59
N ASP A 509 -10.64 28.76 16.87
CA ASP A 509 -9.84 29.99 17.00
C ASP A 509 -8.95 30.17 15.76
N ASP A 510 -9.52 30.85 14.75
CA ASP A 510 -8.84 31.48 13.61
C ASP A 510 -9.21 32.98 13.63
N GLU A 511 -8.59 33.80 14.48
CA GLU A 511 -8.68 35.27 14.44
C GLU A 511 -7.41 35.95 15.03
N GLU A 512 -6.30 35.96 14.28
CA GLU A 512 -5.26 36.99 14.44
C GLU A 512 -5.10 37.76 13.11
N ASP A 513 -5.90 38.81 12.97
CA ASP A 513 -5.86 39.80 11.89
C ASP A 513 -4.60 40.68 12.03
N PHE A 514 -3.50 40.30 11.37
CA PHE A 514 -2.29 41.12 11.32
C PHE A 514 -2.55 42.39 10.49
N LYS A 515 -2.32 43.57 11.08
CA LYS A 515 -2.39 44.84 10.35
C LYS A 515 -1.36 44.87 9.21
N ALA A 516 -1.81 45.28 8.03
CA ALA A 516 -0.97 45.45 6.86
C ALA A 516 0.23 46.37 7.16
N TYR A 517 1.43 45.89 6.83
CA TYR A 517 2.68 46.63 6.96
C TYR A 517 2.78 47.67 5.83
N ASP A 518 2.83 48.96 6.17
CA ASP A 518 3.05 50.02 5.20
C ASP A 518 4.52 50.06 4.76
N VAL A 519 4.75 49.65 3.52
CA VAL A 519 6.08 49.64 2.87
C VAL A 519 6.59 51.08 2.68
N PRO A 520 7.79 51.43 3.19
CA PRO A 520 8.39 52.76 3.03
C PRO A 520 8.56 53.14 1.54
N GLU A 521 8.41 54.42 1.21
CA GLU A 521 8.48 54.90 -0.19
C GLU A 521 9.82 54.62 -0.90
N SER A 522 10.89 54.30 -0.17
CA SER A 522 12.18 53.85 -0.74
C SER A 522 12.13 52.47 -1.41
N GLU A 523 11.10 51.66 -1.14
CA GLU A 523 10.92 50.33 -1.71
C GLU A 523 9.89 50.32 -2.86
N ARG A 524 9.28 51.46 -3.20
CA ARG A 524 8.30 51.57 -4.31
C ARG A 524 8.93 51.80 -5.68
N SER A 525 10.26 51.93 -5.76
CA SER A 525 10.96 52.19 -7.03
C SER A 525 12.11 51.21 -7.26
N VAL A 526 11.81 50.04 -7.83
CA VAL A 526 12.82 49.22 -8.53
C VAL A 526 12.21 48.67 -9.81
N GLU A 527 12.78 49.06 -10.94
CA GLU A 527 12.45 48.57 -12.27
C GLU A 527 12.56 47.05 -12.34
N THR A 528 11.55 46.43 -12.93
CA THR A 528 11.44 44.99 -13.19
C THR A 528 12.64 44.49 -14.01
N VAL A 529 13.56 43.73 -13.39
CA VAL A 529 14.64 43.05 -14.12
C VAL A 529 14.23 41.61 -14.44
N SER A 530 14.00 41.38 -15.72
CA SER A 530 13.49 40.18 -16.37
C SER A 530 14.49 39.04 -16.59
N MET A 531 15.65 39.01 -15.91
CA MET A 531 16.74 38.07 -16.28
C MET A 531 16.61 36.65 -15.73
N ILE A 532 15.92 36.42 -14.60
CA ILE A 532 15.81 35.07 -14.02
C ILE A 532 14.90 34.17 -14.85
N SER A 533 13.89 34.73 -15.52
CA SER A 533 12.97 33.98 -16.38
C SER A 533 13.65 33.47 -17.66
N THR A 534 14.66 34.16 -18.18
CA THR A 534 15.32 33.80 -19.44
C THR A 534 16.29 32.62 -19.27
N TYR A 535 16.94 32.50 -18.10
CA TYR A 535 17.87 31.42 -17.80
C TYR A 535 17.19 30.07 -17.52
N PHE A 536 15.96 30.08 -17.00
CA PHE A 536 15.15 28.86 -16.82
C PHE A 536 14.47 28.39 -18.12
N GLN A 537 14.28 29.29 -19.10
CA GLN A 537 13.76 28.91 -20.42
C GLN A 537 14.83 28.26 -21.30
N SER A 538 16.10 28.69 -21.24
CA SER A 538 17.19 28.08 -22.01
C SER A 538 17.49 26.64 -21.57
N ILE A 539 17.46 26.34 -20.27
CA ILE A 539 17.68 24.98 -19.75
C ILE A 539 16.54 24.02 -20.15
N ASN A 540 15.29 24.49 -20.17
CA ASN A 540 14.18 23.66 -20.66
C ASN A 540 14.26 23.44 -22.18
N PHE A 541 14.74 24.42 -22.95
CA PHE A 541 14.84 24.32 -24.41
C PHE A 541 15.95 23.35 -24.86
N GLU A 542 17.10 23.31 -24.19
CA GLU A 542 18.18 22.36 -24.51
C GLU A 542 17.83 20.91 -24.14
N ILE A 543 17.07 20.70 -23.05
CA ILE A 543 16.62 19.36 -22.66
C ILE A 543 15.60 18.81 -23.67
N THR A 544 14.73 19.66 -24.23
CA THR A 544 13.71 19.22 -25.20
C THR A 544 14.31 18.93 -26.59
N ASN A 545 15.39 19.63 -26.98
CA ASN A 545 16.05 19.41 -28.28
C ASN A 545 17.08 18.27 -28.29
N SER A 546 17.44 17.71 -27.12
CA SER A 546 18.30 16.53 -27.02
C SER A 546 17.58 15.17 -27.24
N GLN A 547 16.29 15.21 -27.61
CA GLN A 547 15.47 14.03 -27.93
C GLN A 547 14.90 14.04 -29.37
N LEU A 548 15.59 14.71 -30.31
CA LEU A 548 15.40 14.51 -31.75
C LEU A 548 16.57 13.75 -32.37
#